data_AF-N8Y5M2-F1
#
_entry.id   AF-N8Y5M2-F1
#
_cell.length_a   1.000
_cell.length_b   1.000
_cell.length_c   1.000
_cell.angle_alpha   90.00
_cell.angle_beta   90.00
_cell.angle_gamma   90.00
#
_symmetry.space_group_name_H-M   'P 1'
#
loop_
_entity.id
_entity.type
_entity.pdbx_description
1 polymer ?
#
loop_
_entity_poly.entity_id
_entity_poly.type
_entity_poly.pdbx_seq_one_letter_code
_entity_poly.pdbx_strand_id
1 'polypeptide(L)'
;MTLHLQPQASELRNKISENLDLIQTSINHYLAGNDLHELESILTRLGRGGKLPHWYEGLTKRSLPNYDGKTIGSIVEMMLLATIENKVFRDIPNLPVFMINPAKGVDFPQLGLGVKSPSDNFCTSEPFFSTYERLLGNMHDSLVLLTNYQDKDFKDGKSTLAIKQTKLLRGSELADKNLCALAKEHREFLLQKNETLCKKFIQFLAHVNQSSFMANYLVTLLKNLQQEKKVIDKEIDKIEKNFELRIRKQIKKGEVPFDKEEISEILKIKDTPHQVEAIINSCNDWVIENQKEFARVANDNEWERFLVSPLDGKISISFALQWRYNFASVFGRSTKEIESVEI
;
A
#
# COMPACT_ATOMS: atom_id res chain seq x y z
N MET A 1 -24.02 22.36 34.13
CA MET A 1 -23.06 22.55 33.02
C MET A 1 -22.82 21.19 32.39
N THR A 2 -23.46 20.90 31.27
CA THR A 2 -23.15 19.72 30.47
C THR A 2 -21.87 20.02 29.73
N LEU A 3 -20.75 19.43 30.14
CA LEU A 3 -19.52 19.44 29.34
C LEU A 3 -19.84 18.70 28.04
N HIS A 4 -20.10 19.43 26.96
CA HIS A 4 -20.24 18.81 25.66
C HIS A 4 -18.86 18.36 25.21
N LEU A 5 -18.56 17.08 25.45
CA LEU A 5 -17.32 16.45 25.02
C LEU A 5 -17.25 16.46 23.49
N GLN A 6 -16.07 16.77 22.95
CA GLN A 6 -15.82 16.63 21.52
C GLN A 6 -15.98 15.16 21.10
N PRO A 7 -16.53 14.89 19.91
CA PRO A 7 -16.66 13.53 19.40
C PRO A 7 -15.28 12.88 19.23
N GLN A 8 -15.19 11.58 19.52
CA GLN A 8 -13.92 10.84 19.37
C GLN A 8 -13.61 10.61 17.89
N ALA A 9 -12.33 10.60 17.52
CA ALA A 9 -11.92 10.38 16.13
C ALA A 9 -12.43 9.04 15.56
N SER A 10 -12.51 8.00 16.40
CA SER A 10 -13.09 6.70 16.02
C SER A 10 -14.58 6.79 15.67
N GLU A 11 -15.37 7.55 16.43
CA GLU A 11 -16.80 7.76 16.17
C GLU A 11 -17.00 8.50 14.83
N LEU A 12 -16.17 9.51 14.57
CA LEU A 12 -16.19 10.25 13.31
C LEU A 12 -15.78 9.36 12.13
N ARG A 13 -14.77 8.49 12.27
CA ARG A 13 -14.41 7.50 11.25
C ARG A 13 -15.53 6.49 10.99
N ASN A 14 -16.25 6.04 12.02
CA ASN A 14 -17.40 5.16 11.84
C ASN A 14 -18.51 5.84 11.03
N LYS A 15 -18.84 7.10 11.33
CA LYS A 15 -19.81 7.87 10.55
C LYS A 15 -19.40 8.03 9.09
N ILE A 16 -18.11 8.24 8.82
CA ILE A 16 -17.58 8.24 7.44
C ILE A 16 -17.83 6.87 6.78
N SER A 17 -17.49 5.77 7.47
CA SER A 17 -17.69 4.41 6.96
C SER A 17 -19.15 4.08 6.64
N GLU A 18 -20.09 4.59 7.44
CA GLU A 18 -21.52 4.38 7.25
C GLU A 18 -22.09 5.21 6.08
N ASN A 19 -21.35 6.23 5.61
CA ASN A 19 -21.83 7.21 4.63
C ASN A 19 -20.97 7.25 3.34
N LEU A 20 -20.24 6.17 3.02
CA LEU A 20 -19.36 6.14 1.84
C LEU A 20 -20.08 6.46 0.52
N ASP A 21 -21.27 5.92 0.30
CA ASP A 21 -22.06 6.18 -0.93
C ASP A 21 -22.53 7.63 -1.03
N LEU A 22 -22.92 8.23 0.11
CA LEU A 22 -23.29 9.64 0.20
C LEU A 22 -22.08 10.52 -0.10
N ILE A 23 -20.92 10.21 0.49
CA ILE A 23 -19.66 10.93 0.26
C ILE A 23 -19.29 10.85 -1.22
N GLN A 24 -19.29 9.65 -1.82
CA GLN A 24 -18.95 9.46 -3.23
C GLN A 24 -19.87 10.26 -4.15
N THR A 25 -21.18 10.14 -3.96
CA THR A 25 -22.18 10.85 -4.77
C THR A 25 -22.03 12.37 -4.63
N SER A 26 -21.85 12.84 -3.40
CA SER A 26 -21.72 14.28 -3.11
C SER A 26 -20.43 14.87 -3.69
N ILE A 27 -19.29 14.18 -3.55
CA ILE A 27 -18.03 14.62 -4.16
C ILE A 27 -18.19 14.74 -5.68
N ASN A 28 -18.80 13.74 -6.33
CA ASN A 28 -19.02 13.78 -7.78
C ASN A 28 -19.95 14.91 -8.21
N HIS A 29 -20.99 15.21 -7.41
CA HIS A 29 -21.86 16.36 -7.64
C HIS A 29 -21.08 17.67 -7.68
N TYR A 30 -20.19 17.87 -6.69
CA TYR A 30 -19.36 19.07 -6.62
C TYR A 30 -18.24 19.10 -7.67
N LEU A 31 -17.61 17.97 -7.98
CA LEU A 31 -16.60 17.87 -9.05
C LEU A 31 -17.20 18.13 -10.45
N ALA A 32 -18.50 17.89 -10.62
CA ALA A 32 -19.25 18.30 -11.82
C ALA A 32 -19.59 19.81 -11.85
N GLY A 33 -19.17 20.57 -10.84
CA GLY A 33 -19.39 22.01 -10.70
C GLY A 33 -20.76 22.38 -10.13
N ASN A 34 -21.53 21.42 -9.64
CA ASN A 34 -22.87 21.69 -9.11
C ASN A 34 -22.81 22.03 -7.61
N ASP A 35 -23.56 23.05 -7.18
CA ASP A 35 -23.68 23.50 -5.79
C ASP A 35 -22.35 23.72 -5.04
N LEU A 36 -21.27 24.04 -5.77
CA LEU A 36 -19.93 24.19 -5.19
C LEU A 36 -19.86 25.29 -4.12
N HIS A 37 -20.75 26.29 -4.20
CA HIS A 37 -20.90 27.36 -3.21
C HIS A 37 -21.19 26.84 -1.80
N GLU A 38 -21.79 25.64 -1.65
CA GLU A 38 -22.00 25.01 -0.34
C GLU A 38 -20.67 24.69 0.38
N LEU A 39 -19.58 24.51 -0.37
CA LEU A 39 -18.26 24.17 0.17
C LEU A 39 -17.35 25.39 0.31
N GLU A 40 -17.77 26.58 -0.11
CA GLU A 40 -16.91 27.75 -0.28
C GLU A 40 -16.20 28.15 1.02
N SER A 41 -16.93 28.16 2.13
CA SER A 41 -16.37 28.53 3.44
C SER A 41 -15.30 27.54 3.92
N ILE A 42 -15.53 26.23 3.74
CA ILE A 42 -14.60 25.18 4.12
C ILE A 42 -13.37 25.19 3.20
N LEU A 43 -13.58 25.30 1.88
CA LEU A 43 -12.48 25.34 0.91
C LEU A 43 -11.62 26.59 1.06
N THR A 44 -12.22 27.74 1.40
CA THR A 44 -11.49 28.98 1.73
C THR A 44 -10.60 28.77 2.95
N ARG A 45 -11.10 28.09 3.98
CA ARG A 45 -10.34 27.75 5.20
C ARG A 45 -9.18 26.80 4.92
N LEU A 46 -9.39 25.80 4.05
CA LEU A 46 -8.36 24.83 3.68
C LEU A 46 -7.34 25.40 2.67
N GLY A 47 -7.73 26.43 1.91
CA GLY A 47 -6.88 27.06 0.92
C GLY A 47 -5.80 27.96 1.52
N ARG A 48 -4.72 28.17 0.75
CA ARG A 48 -3.54 28.91 1.21
C ARG A 48 -3.89 30.36 1.52
N GLY A 49 -3.55 30.80 2.74
CA GLY A 49 -3.79 32.18 3.18
C GLY A 49 -5.27 32.52 3.36
N GLY A 50 -6.13 31.52 3.59
CA GLY A 50 -7.57 31.74 3.78
C GLY A 50 -8.27 32.20 2.50
N LYS A 51 -7.81 31.72 1.34
CA LYS A 51 -8.36 32.03 0.01
C LYS A 51 -8.85 30.77 -0.66
N LEU A 52 -9.85 30.90 -1.53
CA LEU A 52 -10.30 29.78 -2.35
C LEU A 52 -9.14 29.18 -3.17
N PRO A 53 -9.08 27.85 -3.30
CA PRO A 53 -8.08 27.20 -4.13
C PRO A 53 -8.16 27.67 -5.58
N HIS A 54 -7.01 27.79 -6.23
CA HIS A 54 -6.92 28.29 -7.61
C HIS A 54 -7.72 27.45 -8.64
N TRP A 55 -7.99 26.18 -8.34
CA TRP A 55 -8.81 25.28 -9.17
C TRP A 55 -10.33 25.49 -9.00
N TYR A 56 -10.77 26.22 -7.97
CA TYR A 56 -12.19 26.39 -7.63
C TYR A 56 -12.98 27.03 -8.79
N GLU A 57 -12.47 28.13 -9.35
CA GLU A 57 -13.11 28.80 -10.48
C GLU A 57 -13.13 27.94 -11.76
N GLY A 58 -12.15 27.06 -11.91
CA GLY A 58 -12.15 26.07 -12.98
C GLY A 58 -13.35 25.11 -12.84
N LEU A 59 -13.55 24.56 -11.63
CA LEU A 59 -14.67 23.64 -11.36
C LEU A 59 -16.04 24.31 -11.55
N THR A 60 -16.21 25.57 -11.15
CA THR A 60 -17.49 26.28 -11.39
C THR A 60 -17.79 26.44 -12.88
N LYS A 61 -16.74 26.55 -13.72
CA LYS A 61 -16.85 26.58 -15.18
C LYS A 61 -16.84 25.18 -15.82
N ARG A 62 -16.90 24.11 -15.02
CA ARG A 62 -16.82 22.70 -15.44
C ARG A 62 -15.54 22.37 -16.21
N SER A 63 -14.46 23.06 -15.90
CA SER A 63 -13.15 22.89 -16.51
C SER A 63 -12.10 22.68 -15.42
N LEU A 64 -11.52 21.48 -15.33
CA LEU A 64 -10.27 21.32 -14.62
C LEU A 64 -9.13 21.55 -15.63
N PRO A 65 -8.19 22.46 -15.36
CA PRO A 65 -6.92 22.50 -16.07
C PRO A 65 -6.28 21.11 -16.14
N ASN A 66 -5.46 20.87 -17.16
CA ASN A 66 -4.73 19.62 -17.31
C ASN A 66 -3.64 19.54 -16.23
N TYR A 67 -4.05 19.12 -15.04
CA TYR A 67 -3.23 19.06 -13.84
C TYR A 67 -2.45 17.74 -13.78
N ASP A 68 -1.26 17.79 -13.19
CA ASP A 68 -0.49 16.60 -12.89
C ASP A 68 -1.18 15.76 -11.78
N GLY A 69 -0.77 14.50 -11.64
CA GLY A 69 -1.38 13.59 -10.66
C GLY A 69 -1.30 14.09 -9.21
N LYS A 70 -0.26 14.86 -8.86
CA LYS A 70 -0.10 15.45 -7.51
C LYS A 70 -1.17 16.50 -7.23
N THR A 71 -1.44 17.36 -8.21
CA THR A 71 -2.45 18.41 -8.07
C THR A 71 -3.86 17.81 -7.99
N ILE A 72 -4.12 16.71 -8.72
CA ILE A 72 -5.39 15.97 -8.61
C ILE A 72 -5.58 15.35 -7.23
N GLY A 73 -4.53 14.75 -6.65
CA GLY A 73 -4.58 14.22 -5.28
C GLY A 73 -5.01 15.29 -4.27
N SER A 74 -4.39 16.49 -4.35
CA SER A 74 -4.75 17.61 -3.47
C SER A 74 -6.19 18.11 -3.69
N ILE A 75 -6.69 18.15 -4.94
CA ILE A 75 -8.09 18.47 -5.22
C ILE A 75 -9.00 17.44 -4.53
N VAL A 76 -8.74 16.16 -4.71
CA VAL A 76 -9.54 15.07 -4.12
C VAL A 76 -9.55 15.15 -2.59
N GLU A 77 -8.41 15.39 -1.95
CA GLU A 77 -8.29 15.55 -0.49
C GLU A 77 -9.14 16.73 0.03
N MET A 78 -9.02 17.90 -0.59
CA MET A 78 -9.77 19.10 -0.19
C MET A 78 -11.28 18.93 -0.40
N MET A 79 -11.67 18.37 -1.54
CA MET A 79 -13.07 18.10 -1.86
C MET A 79 -13.67 17.04 -0.93
N LEU A 80 -12.90 16.01 -0.60
CA LEU A 80 -13.30 14.98 0.34
C LEU A 80 -13.55 15.55 1.73
N LEU A 81 -12.60 16.31 2.29
CA LEU A 81 -12.75 16.86 3.63
C LEU A 81 -13.93 17.83 3.70
N ALA A 82 -14.04 18.74 2.72
CA ALA A 82 -15.15 19.68 2.63
C ALA A 82 -16.51 18.97 2.52
N THR A 83 -16.58 17.88 1.74
CA THR A 83 -17.80 17.08 1.60
C THR A 83 -18.16 16.36 2.90
N ILE A 84 -17.19 15.75 3.58
CA ILE A 84 -17.41 15.08 4.86
C ILE A 84 -17.94 16.07 5.89
N GLU A 85 -17.28 17.23 6.04
CA GLU A 85 -17.71 18.28 6.95
C GLU A 85 -19.14 18.76 6.63
N ASN A 86 -19.43 19.02 5.36
CA ASN A 86 -20.72 19.60 4.95
C ASN A 86 -21.88 18.61 4.89
N LYS A 87 -21.65 17.33 4.57
CA LYS A 87 -22.73 16.34 4.33
C LYS A 87 -22.84 15.28 5.41
N VAL A 88 -21.73 14.90 6.05
CA VAL A 88 -21.71 13.81 7.04
C VAL A 88 -21.70 14.36 8.45
N PHE A 89 -20.94 15.45 8.68
CA PHE A 89 -20.75 15.99 10.02
C PHE A 89 -21.58 17.22 10.33
N ARG A 90 -22.33 17.78 9.37
CA ARG A 90 -23.10 19.03 9.50
C ARG A 90 -23.83 19.21 10.84
N ASP A 91 -24.51 18.16 11.29
CA ASP A 91 -25.38 18.21 12.47
C ASP A 91 -24.70 17.68 13.76
N ILE A 92 -23.39 17.44 13.72
CA ILE A 92 -22.62 16.99 14.89
C ILE A 92 -22.18 18.23 15.70
N PRO A 93 -22.63 18.36 16.96
CA PRO A 93 -22.23 19.49 17.78
C PRO A 93 -20.76 19.37 18.22
N ASN A 94 -20.10 20.51 18.40
CA ASN A 94 -18.72 20.62 18.94
C ASN A 94 -17.64 19.88 18.12
N LEU A 95 -17.76 19.89 16.79
CA LEU A 95 -16.71 19.37 15.92
C LEU A 95 -15.40 20.15 16.08
N PRO A 96 -14.24 19.46 16.05
CA PRO A 96 -12.97 20.14 15.90
C PRO A 96 -12.88 20.81 14.52
N VAL A 97 -12.02 21.82 14.40
CA VAL A 97 -11.63 22.34 13.09
C VAL A 97 -10.72 21.31 12.42
N PHE A 98 -11.18 20.71 11.33
CA PHE A 98 -10.39 19.75 10.56
C PHE A 98 -9.39 20.46 9.66
N MET A 99 -8.18 19.91 9.52
CA MET A 99 -7.15 20.47 8.65
C MET A 99 -6.59 19.37 7.78
N ILE A 100 -6.01 19.75 6.65
CA ILE A 100 -5.21 18.85 5.82
C ILE A 100 -3.74 19.09 6.16
N ASN A 101 -3.08 18.04 6.63
CA ASN A 101 -1.65 18.08 6.94
C ASN A 101 -1.02 16.71 6.68
N PRO A 102 -0.62 16.42 5.43
CA PRO A 102 -0.15 15.11 5.03
C PRO A 102 1.18 14.78 5.71
N ALA A 103 1.16 13.81 6.62
CA ALA A 103 2.35 13.28 7.28
C ALA A 103 2.11 11.84 7.74
N LYS A 104 3.10 10.96 7.55
CA LYS A 104 3.06 9.59 8.09
C LYS A 104 1.82 8.78 7.71
N GLY A 105 1.32 8.96 6.48
CA GLY A 105 0.14 8.27 5.97
C GLY A 105 -1.19 8.80 6.55
N VAL A 106 -1.19 9.99 7.14
CA VAL A 106 -2.38 10.70 7.64
C VAL A 106 -2.52 12.01 6.90
N ASP A 107 -3.70 12.21 6.31
CA ASP A 107 -4.05 13.43 5.59
C ASP A 107 -4.96 14.32 6.43
N PHE A 108 -5.83 13.70 7.25
CA PHE A 108 -6.74 14.37 8.18
C PHE A 108 -6.37 14.02 9.64
N PRO A 109 -5.44 14.74 10.29
CA PRO A 109 -4.93 14.41 11.61
C PRO A 109 -6.00 14.27 12.70
N GLN A 110 -7.00 15.14 12.69
CA GLN A 110 -8.10 15.14 13.65
C GLN A 110 -8.97 13.88 13.53
N LEU A 111 -8.96 13.23 12.36
CA LEU A 111 -9.65 11.97 12.12
C LEU A 111 -8.72 10.77 12.24
N GLY A 112 -7.39 10.98 12.28
CA GLY A 112 -6.41 9.90 12.13
C GLY A 112 -6.68 9.07 10.88
N LEU A 113 -6.97 9.74 9.76
CA LEU A 113 -7.39 9.13 8.50
C LEU A 113 -6.46 9.57 7.36
N GLY A 114 -5.94 8.60 6.61
CA GLY A 114 -5.24 8.80 5.36
C GLY A 114 -6.19 8.80 4.15
N VAL A 115 -5.70 9.30 3.03
CA VAL A 115 -6.40 9.38 1.76
C VAL A 115 -5.51 8.82 0.67
N LYS A 116 -6.08 7.96 -0.19
CA LYS A 116 -5.41 7.42 -1.36
C LYS A 116 -6.30 7.67 -2.57
N SER A 117 -5.78 8.26 -3.62
CA SER A 117 -6.56 8.53 -4.84
C SER A 117 -5.96 7.83 -6.07
N PRO A 118 -5.94 6.48 -6.13
CA PRO A 118 -5.48 5.79 -7.33
C PRO A 118 -6.37 6.15 -8.53
N SER A 119 -5.84 5.94 -9.73
CA SER A 119 -6.58 6.08 -10.99
C SER A 119 -6.87 4.70 -11.59
N ASP A 120 -7.26 4.61 -12.86
CA ASP A 120 -7.72 3.36 -13.50
C ASP A 120 -6.66 2.25 -13.58
N ASN A 121 -5.38 2.58 -13.38
CA ASN A 121 -4.32 1.60 -13.20
C ASN A 121 -4.19 1.05 -11.76
N PHE A 122 -5.09 1.47 -10.85
CA PHE A 122 -5.16 1.13 -9.43
C PHE A 122 -3.90 1.45 -8.62
N CYS A 123 -2.99 2.24 -9.18
CA CYS A 123 -1.71 2.53 -8.57
C CYS A 123 -1.70 3.92 -7.95
N THR A 124 -1.10 4.03 -6.76
CA THR A 124 -0.56 5.29 -6.24
C THR A 124 0.83 5.04 -5.69
N SER A 125 1.64 6.09 -5.63
CA SER A 125 3.01 5.99 -5.10
C SER A 125 3.24 7.01 -4.02
N GLU A 126 3.85 6.58 -2.92
CA GLU A 126 4.12 7.47 -1.79
C GLU A 126 5.43 7.10 -1.09
N PRO A 127 6.10 8.09 -0.47
CA PRO A 127 7.20 7.82 0.44
C PRO A 127 6.76 6.86 1.53
N PHE A 128 7.62 5.89 1.83
CA PHE A 128 7.45 5.01 2.98
C PHE A 128 8.25 5.53 4.16
N PHE A 129 7.70 5.39 5.36
CA PHE A 129 8.44 5.73 6.59
C PHE A 129 9.20 4.51 7.10
N SER A 130 8.71 3.32 6.77
CA SER A 130 9.31 2.05 7.13
C SER A 130 9.06 0.99 6.07
N THR A 131 10.09 0.19 5.79
CA THR A 131 9.94 -0.99 4.93
C THR A 131 8.97 -2.03 5.54
N TYR A 132 8.76 -1.99 6.86
CA TYR A 132 7.85 -2.88 7.57
C TYR A 132 6.36 -2.51 7.38
N GLU A 133 6.03 -1.32 6.87
CA GLU A 133 4.65 -0.96 6.47
C GLU A 133 4.08 -1.98 5.46
N ARG A 134 4.95 -2.63 4.69
CA ARG A 134 4.56 -3.70 3.77
C ARG A 134 3.91 -4.91 4.45
N LEU A 135 4.20 -5.14 5.72
CA LEU A 135 3.64 -6.22 6.53
C LEU A 135 2.65 -5.70 7.58
N LEU A 136 2.95 -4.54 8.15
CA LEU A 136 2.21 -3.98 9.29
C LEU A 136 1.09 -3.04 8.86
N GLY A 137 1.13 -2.59 7.61
CA GLY A 137 0.29 -1.52 7.10
C GLY A 137 0.58 -0.17 7.76
N ASN A 138 -0.31 0.78 7.47
CA ASN A 138 -0.25 2.10 8.07
C ASN A 138 -0.74 2.07 9.52
N MET A 139 -0.29 3.05 10.32
CA MET A 139 -0.81 3.24 11.69
C MET A 139 -2.27 3.72 11.69
N HIS A 140 -2.72 4.27 10.58
CA HIS A 140 -4.01 4.93 10.44
C HIS A 140 -4.80 4.29 9.30
N ASP A 141 -6.12 4.28 9.47
CA ASP A 141 -7.04 3.84 8.41
C ASP A 141 -6.92 4.78 7.21
N SER A 142 -7.32 4.33 6.03
CA SER A 142 -7.36 5.23 4.87
C SER A 142 -8.62 5.06 4.04
N LEU A 143 -9.12 6.19 3.56
CA LEU A 143 -10.13 6.22 2.52
C LEU A 143 -9.45 6.16 1.14
N VAL A 144 -9.80 5.16 0.35
CA VAL A 144 -9.28 4.97 -1.00
C VAL A 144 -10.37 5.35 -2.00
N LEU A 145 -10.09 6.33 -2.85
CA LEU A 145 -10.99 6.89 -3.85
C LEU A 145 -10.45 6.60 -5.25
N LEU A 146 -11.04 5.63 -5.94
CA LEU A 146 -10.66 5.31 -7.32
C LEU A 146 -11.18 6.41 -8.25
N THR A 147 -10.26 7.13 -8.90
CA THR A 147 -10.58 8.25 -9.79
C THR A 147 -10.61 7.84 -11.26
N ASN A 148 -11.35 8.58 -12.09
CA ASN A 148 -11.32 8.47 -13.55
C ASN A 148 -10.18 9.28 -14.21
N TYR A 149 -9.16 9.71 -13.46
CA TYR A 149 -8.12 10.63 -13.97
C TYR A 149 -7.38 10.09 -15.20
N GLN A 150 -7.32 8.77 -15.37
CA GLN A 150 -6.67 8.16 -16.52
C GLN A 150 -7.61 7.83 -17.67
N ASP A 151 -8.94 7.96 -17.49
CA ASP A 151 -9.95 7.74 -18.52
C ASP A 151 -9.71 8.66 -19.71
N LYS A 152 -9.91 8.09 -20.91
CA LYS A 152 -9.76 8.82 -22.16
C LYS A 152 -10.75 9.98 -22.27
N ASP A 153 -12.00 9.80 -21.84
CA ASP A 153 -13.01 10.85 -21.91
C ASP A 153 -12.66 12.04 -21.01
N PHE A 154 -12.05 11.81 -19.85
CA PHE A 154 -11.56 12.88 -18.99
C PHE A 154 -10.38 13.61 -19.65
N LYS A 155 -9.40 12.87 -20.17
CA LYS A 155 -8.23 13.43 -20.87
C LYS A 155 -8.59 14.20 -22.14
N ASP A 156 -9.64 13.77 -22.85
CA ASP A 156 -10.17 14.43 -24.04
C ASP A 156 -11.09 15.63 -23.68
N GLY A 157 -11.33 15.91 -22.39
CA GLY A 157 -12.21 16.99 -21.93
C GLY A 157 -13.70 16.75 -22.16
N LYS A 158 -14.11 15.49 -22.38
CA LYS A 158 -15.51 15.07 -22.61
C LYS A 158 -16.26 14.75 -21.32
N SER A 159 -15.56 14.60 -20.21
CA SER A 159 -16.13 14.36 -18.87
C SER A 159 -15.36 15.11 -17.79
N THR A 160 -15.94 15.20 -16.59
CA THR A 160 -15.30 15.82 -15.42
C THR A 160 -14.53 14.77 -14.61
N LEU A 161 -13.63 15.23 -13.73
CA LEU A 161 -13.04 14.36 -12.72
C LEU A 161 -14.16 13.75 -11.87
N ALA A 162 -14.05 12.46 -11.59
CA ALA A 162 -15.04 11.71 -10.84
C ALA A 162 -14.38 10.60 -10.01
N ILE A 163 -15.00 10.32 -8.88
CA ILE A 163 -14.74 9.17 -8.02
C ILE A 163 -15.64 8.02 -8.48
N LYS A 164 -15.02 6.97 -9.03
CA LYS A 164 -15.70 5.76 -9.50
C LYS A 164 -16.16 4.88 -8.35
N GLN A 165 -15.29 4.68 -7.37
CA GLN A 165 -15.53 3.81 -6.22
C GLN A 165 -14.79 4.31 -4.99
N THR A 166 -15.37 4.12 -3.81
CA THR A 166 -14.77 4.43 -2.52
C THR A 166 -14.66 3.17 -1.65
N LYS A 167 -13.56 3.04 -0.92
CA LYS A 167 -13.34 1.98 0.06
C LYS A 167 -12.64 2.54 1.29
N LEU A 168 -13.13 2.19 2.48
CA LEU A 168 -12.38 2.37 3.71
C LEU A 168 -11.55 1.12 3.98
N LEU A 169 -10.25 1.30 4.16
CA LEU A 169 -9.32 0.23 4.55
C LEU A 169 -8.77 0.53 5.93
N ARG A 170 -8.73 -0.50 6.78
CA ARG A 170 -8.03 -0.39 8.06
C ARG A 170 -6.53 -0.23 7.83
N GLY A 171 -5.82 0.40 8.76
CA GLY A 171 -4.38 0.61 8.63
C GLY A 171 -3.60 -0.67 8.28
N SER A 172 -3.91 -1.79 8.94
CA SER A 172 -3.30 -3.11 8.68
C SER A 172 -3.63 -3.71 7.31
N GLU A 173 -4.73 -3.29 6.68
CA GLU A 173 -5.17 -3.77 5.37
C GLU A 173 -4.40 -3.09 4.23
N LEU A 174 -3.75 -1.96 4.50
CA LEU A 174 -2.80 -1.27 3.59
C LEU A 174 -1.41 -1.92 3.63
N ALA A 175 -1.38 -3.24 3.52
CA ALA A 175 -0.18 -4.05 3.53
C ALA A 175 -0.22 -5.05 2.36
N ASP A 176 0.94 -5.61 2.02
CA ASP A 176 1.06 -6.59 0.95
C ASP A 176 0.37 -7.90 1.35
N LYS A 177 -0.68 -8.26 0.60
CA LYS A 177 -1.52 -9.42 0.85
C LYS A 177 -0.73 -10.72 0.92
N ASN A 178 0.18 -10.94 -0.03
CA ASN A 178 0.86 -12.22 -0.16
C ASN A 178 1.95 -12.36 0.91
N LEU A 179 2.65 -11.27 1.21
CA LEU A 179 3.67 -11.28 2.26
C LEU A 179 3.04 -11.32 3.66
N CYS A 180 1.90 -10.66 3.87
CA CYS A 180 1.13 -10.79 5.11
C CYS A 180 0.66 -12.22 5.33
N ALA A 181 0.13 -12.88 4.29
CA ALA A 181 -0.28 -14.28 4.37
C ALA A 181 0.88 -15.20 4.77
N LEU A 182 2.04 -15.04 4.12
CA LEU A 182 3.24 -15.81 4.44
C LEU A 182 3.75 -15.52 5.86
N ALA A 183 3.76 -14.25 6.27
CA ALA A 183 4.15 -13.85 7.62
C ALA A 183 3.22 -14.45 8.68
N LYS A 184 1.91 -14.45 8.41
CA LYS A 184 0.88 -15.00 9.30
C LYS A 184 1.01 -16.51 9.45
N GLU A 185 1.28 -17.22 8.36
CA GLU A 185 1.48 -18.66 8.35
C GLU A 185 2.64 -19.11 9.25
N HIS A 186 3.75 -18.36 9.24
CA HIS A 186 4.99 -18.77 9.92
C HIS A 186 5.26 -18.09 11.26
N ARG A 187 4.50 -17.05 11.65
CA ARG A 187 4.75 -16.27 12.86
C ARG A 187 4.89 -17.13 14.11
N GLU A 188 3.88 -17.93 14.45
CA GLU A 188 3.89 -18.75 15.68
C GLU A 188 5.00 -19.80 15.65
N PHE A 189 5.16 -20.47 14.51
CA PHE A 189 6.21 -21.47 14.30
C PHE A 189 7.61 -20.91 14.55
N LEU A 190 7.90 -19.72 14.03
CA LEU A 190 9.21 -19.09 14.18
C LEU A 190 9.42 -18.51 15.58
N LEU A 191 8.38 -17.93 16.20
CA LEU A 191 8.46 -17.45 17.58
C LEU A 191 8.76 -18.58 18.57
N GLN A 192 8.16 -19.75 18.39
CA GLN A 192 8.42 -20.93 19.22
C GLN A 192 9.84 -21.48 19.04
N LYS A 193 10.42 -21.34 17.84
CA LYS A 193 11.79 -21.78 17.57
C LYS A 193 12.83 -20.80 18.09
N ASN A 194 12.78 -19.54 17.64
CA ASN A 194 13.78 -18.53 17.95
C ASN A 194 13.31 -17.14 17.48
N GLU A 195 13.20 -16.20 18.41
CA GLU A 195 12.84 -14.80 18.12
C GLU A 195 13.76 -14.15 17.07
N THR A 196 15.07 -14.39 17.13
CA THR A 196 16.04 -13.87 16.16
C THR A 196 15.78 -14.38 14.75
N LEU A 197 15.38 -15.65 14.59
CA LEU A 197 15.00 -16.19 13.28
C LEU A 197 13.72 -15.52 12.76
N CYS A 198 12.74 -15.29 13.64
CA CYS A 198 11.53 -14.58 13.29
C CYS A 198 11.84 -13.14 12.83
N LYS A 199 12.72 -12.43 13.55
CA LYS A 199 13.20 -11.09 13.17
C LYS A 199 13.88 -11.05 11.80
N LYS A 200 14.77 -12.00 11.51
CA LYS A 200 15.40 -12.15 10.18
C LYS A 200 14.38 -12.43 9.07
N PHE A 201 13.41 -13.31 9.35
CA PHE A 201 12.34 -13.64 8.42
C PHE A 201 11.49 -12.42 8.07
N ILE A 202 11.03 -11.64 9.06
CA ILE A 202 10.23 -10.43 8.77
C ILE A 202 11.07 -9.35 8.09
N GLN A 203 12.36 -9.26 8.40
CA GLN A 203 13.28 -8.34 7.74
C GLN A 203 13.38 -8.67 6.25
N PHE A 204 13.51 -9.94 5.89
CA PHE A 204 13.46 -10.35 4.48
C PHE A 204 12.14 -9.97 3.82
N LEU A 205 11.00 -10.31 4.41
CA LEU A 205 9.70 -10.00 3.82
C LEU A 205 9.46 -8.49 3.65
N ALA A 206 9.95 -7.65 4.57
CA ALA A 206 9.86 -6.20 4.46
C ALA A 206 10.65 -5.65 3.26
N HIS A 207 11.80 -6.24 2.94
CA HIS A 207 12.74 -5.73 1.94
C HIS A 207 12.73 -6.48 0.60
N VAL A 208 12.04 -7.62 0.53
CA VAL A 208 12.12 -8.52 -0.64
C VAL A 208 11.69 -7.83 -1.93
N ASN A 209 12.56 -7.77 -2.93
CA ASN A 209 12.17 -7.26 -4.24
C ASN A 209 11.67 -8.43 -5.12
N GLN A 210 10.36 -8.49 -5.35
CA GLN A 210 9.72 -9.58 -6.11
C GLN A 210 10.10 -9.60 -7.60
N SER A 211 10.80 -8.59 -8.13
CA SER A 211 11.40 -8.68 -9.48
C SER A 211 12.73 -9.43 -9.50
N SER A 212 13.39 -9.62 -8.35
CA SER A 212 14.62 -10.41 -8.25
C SER A 212 14.30 -11.90 -8.32
N PHE A 213 14.97 -12.61 -9.22
CA PHE A 213 14.78 -14.06 -9.35
C PHE A 213 15.28 -14.81 -8.11
N MET A 214 16.37 -14.34 -7.49
CA MET A 214 16.90 -14.91 -6.25
C MET A 214 15.91 -14.76 -5.11
N ALA A 215 15.36 -13.55 -4.96
CA ALA A 215 14.29 -13.28 -4.00
C ALA A 215 13.08 -14.20 -4.22
N ASN A 216 12.68 -14.44 -5.47
CA ASN A 216 11.56 -15.33 -5.79
C ASN A 216 11.84 -16.81 -5.42
N TYR A 217 13.07 -17.28 -5.60
CA TYR A 217 13.47 -18.61 -5.13
C TYR A 217 13.41 -18.70 -3.60
N LEU A 218 13.95 -17.71 -2.89
CA LEU A 218 13.90 -17.65 -1.43
C LEU A 218 12.45 -17.59 -0.89
N VAL A 219 11.58 -16.78 -1.49
CA VAL A 219 10.15 -16.75 -1.15
C VAL A 219 9.49 -18.11 -1.37
N THR A 220 9.89 -18.85 -2.41
CA THR A 220 9.35 -20.20 -2.68
C THR A 220 9.78 -21.21 -1.61
N LEU A 221 11.02 -21.11 -1.13
CA LEU A 221 11.48 -21.92 0.00
C LEU A 221 10.76 -21.55 1.29
N LEU A 222 10.54 -20.25 1.56
CA LEU A 222 9.77 -19.80 2.72
C LEU A 222 8.34 -20.36 2.73
N LYS A 223 7.66 -20.42 1.58
CA LYS A 223 6.32 -21.07 1.49
C LYS A 223 6.32 -22.55 1.90
N ASN A 224 7.48 -23.21 1.88
CA ASN A 224 7.63 -24.60 2.25
C ASN A 224 8.39 -24.77 3.59
N LEU A 225 8.58 -23.70 4.37
CA LEU A 225 9.46 -23.68 5.53
C LEU A 225 9.09 -24.69 6.62
N GLN A 226 7.79 -25.00 6.76
CA GLN A 226 7.25 -25.97 7.73
C GLN A 226 7.12 -27.39 7.16
N GLN A 227 7.48 -27.61 5.90
CA GLN A 227 7.33 -28.90 5.24
C GLN A 227 8.48 -29.84 5.60
N GLU A 228 8.27 -31.14 5.35
CA GLU A 228 9.31 -32.14 5.52
C GLU A 228 10.52 -31.87 4.61
N LYS A 229 11.71 -32.27 5.07
CA LYS A 229 12.97 -32.11 4.33
C LYS A 229 12.88 -32.56 2.87
N LYS A 230 12.24 -33.70 2.61
CA LYS A 230 12.04 -34.24 1.25
C LYS A 230 11.27 -33.28 0.32
N VAL A 231 10.35 -32.48 0.85
CA VAL A 231 9.60 -31.48 0.09
C VAL A 231 10.49 -30.27 -0.22
N ILE A 232 11.24 -29.80 0.77
CA ILE A 232 12.20 -28.69 0.62
C ILE A 232 13.28 -29.06 -0.40
N ASP A 233 13.88 -30.25 -0.28
CA ASP A 233 14.92 -30.75 -1.20
C ASP A 233 14.42 -30.81 -2.65
N LYS A 234 13.18 -31.27 -2.86
CA LYS A 234 12.54 -31.28 -4.18
C LYS A 234 12.33 -29.87 -4.74
N GLU A 235 12.06 -28.88 -3.88
CA GLU A 235 11.90 -27.50 -4.33
C GLU A 235 13.24 -26.88 -4.70
N ILE A 236 14.31 -27.20 -3.96
CA ILE A 236 15.68 -26.82 -4.31
C ILE A 236 16.09 -27.43 -5.66
N ASP A 237 15.77 -28.70 -5.93
CA ASP A 237 16.01 -29.34 -7.24
C ASP A 237 15.28 -28.62 -8.39
N LYS A 238 14.07 -28.09 -8.14
CA LYS A 238 13.34 -27.31 -9.14
C LYS A 238 13.99 -25.94 -9.35
N ILE A 239 14.46 -25.30 -8.28
CA ILE A 239 15.19 -24.02 -8.35
C ILE A 239 16.43 -24.18 -9.23
N GLU A 240 17.23 -25.22 -9.00
CA GLU A 240 18.43 -25.53 -9.81
C GLU A 240 18.07 -25.66 -11.30
N LYS A 241 17.08 -26.51 -11.62
CA LYS A 241 16.62 -26.71 -13.01
C LYS A 241 16.12 -25.42 -13.65
N ASN A 242 15.34 -24.62 -12.92
CA ASN A 242 14.83 -23.35 -13.43
C ASN A 242 15.95 -22.34 -13.68
N PHE A 243 16.98 -22.33 -12.83
CA PHE A 243 18.15 -21.48 -12.99
C PHE A 243 18.98 -21.89 -14.21
N GLU A 244 19.21 -23.18 -14.42
CA GLU A 244 19.89 -23.67 -15.62
C GLU A 244 19.12 -23.34 -16.91
N LEU A 245 17.79 -23.44 -16.89
CA LEU A 245 16.95 -23.02 -18.02
C LEU A 245 17.06 -21.52 -18.29
N ARG A 246 17.20 -20.70 -17.26
CA ARG A 246 17.40 -19.25 -17.38
C ARG A 246 18.76 -18.95 -18.01
N ILE A 247 19.85 -19.58 -17.56
CA ILE A 247 21.18 -19.46 -18.17
C ILE A 247 21.13 -19.84 -19.66
N ARG A 248 20.51 -20.97 -20.01
CA ARG A 248 20.38 -21.41 -21.41
C ARG A 248 19.61 -20.40 -22.26
N LYS A 249 18.60 -19.72 -21.70
CA LYS A 249 17.87 -18.64 -22.39
C LYS A 249 18.74 -17.41 -22.61
N GLN A 250 19.56 -17.00 -21.64
CA GLN A 250 20.48 -15.87 -21.78
C GLN A 250 21.51 -16.13 -22.88
N ILE A 251 22.14 -17.32 -22.88
CA ILE A 251 23.09 -17.73 -23.91
C ILE A 251 22.45 -17.67 -25.31
N LYS A 252 21.23 -18.20 -25.46
CA LYS A 252 20.49 -18.14 -26.72
C LYS A 252 20.17 -16.72 -27.20
N LYS A 253 20.02 -15.77 -26.27
CA LYS A 253 19.80 -14.35 -26.57
C LYS A 253 21.10 -13.56 -26.77
N GLY A 254 22.26 -14.18 -26.60
CA GLY A 254 23.55 -13.48 -26.63
C GLY A 254 23.81 -12.60 -25.40
N GLU A 255 23.05 -12.82 -24.30
CA GLU A 255 23.25 -12.15 -23.03
C GLU A 255 24.35 -12.86 -22.22
N VAL A 256 25.08 -12.12 -21.38
CA VAL A 256 26.03 -12.71 -20.43
C VAL A 256 25.25 -13.58 -19.43
N PRO A 257 25.54 -14.89 -19.33
CA PRO A 257 24.84 -15.76 -18.41
C PRO A 257 25.20 -15.46 -16.95
N PHE A 258 24.25 -15.66 -16.05
CA PHE A 258 24.51 -15.67 -14.61
C PHE A 258 25.52 -16.75 -14.21
N ASP A 259 26.25 -16.52 -13.12
CA ASP A 259 27.18 -17.51 -12.56
C ASP A 259 26.39 -18.61 -11.83
N LYS A 260 26.82 -19.87 -11.96
CA LYS A 260 26.27 -20.99 -11.18
C LYS A 260 26.45 -20.77 -9.68
N GLU A 261 27.49 -20.04 -9.28
CA GLU A 261 27.72 -19.69 -7.89
C GLU A 261 26.62 -18.82 -7.28
N GLU A 262 25.82 -18.12 -8.10
CA GLU A 262 24.75 -17.26 -7.57
C GLU A 262 23.73 -18.02 -6.72
N ILE A 263 23.43 -19.28 -7.06
CA ILE A 263 22.48 -20.12 -6.30
C ILE A 263 23.17 -21.08 -5.31
N SER A 264 24.50 -21.04 -5.15
CA SER A 264 25.24 -22.07 -4.40
C SER A 264 24.82 -22.16 -2.93
N GLU A 265 24.53 -21.04 -2.29
CA GLU A 265 24.02 -21.00 -0.91
C GLU A 265 22.65 -21.68 -0.77
N ILE A 266 21.77 -21.55 -1.77
CA ILE A 266 20.49 -22.27 -1.79
C ILE A 266 20.72 -23.79 -1.93
N LEU A 267 21.66 -24.21 -2.77
CA LEU A 267 21.93 -25.63 -2.99
C LEU A 267 22.50 -26.30 -1.72
N LYS A 268 23.35 -25.60 -0.97
CA LYS A 268 23.93 -26.08 0.30
C LYS A 268 22.89 -26.37 1.39
N ILE A 269 21.67 -25.81 1.28
CA ILE A 269 20.56 -26.07 2.23
C ILE A 269 20.17 -27.56 2.26
N LYS A 270 20.39 -28.31 1.17
CA LYS A 270 20.10 -29.76 1.13
C LYS A 270 20.97 -30.56 2.10
N ASP A 271 22.20 -30.10 2.32
CA ASP A 271 23.21 -30.86 3.07
C ASP A 271 23.15 -30.59 4.58
N THR A 272 22.38 -29.60 5.02
CA THR A 272 22.23 -29.29 6.45
C THR A 272 21.06 -30.04 7.10
N PRO A 273 21.20 -30.45 8.37
CA PRO A 273 20.08 -30.93 9.19
C PRO A 273 19.16 -29.78 9.68
N HIS A 274 19.61 -28.52 9.61
CA HIS A 274 18.91 -27.33 10.11
C HIS A 274 18.38 -26.47 8.96
N GLN A 275 17.46 -27.02 8.16
CA GLN A 275 17.00 -26.38 6.91
C GLN A 275 16.24 -25.07 7.14
N VAL A 276 15.46 -24.97 8.23
CA VAL A 276 14.71 -23.75 8.56
C VAL A 276 15.67 -22.58 8.81
N GLU A 277 16.66 -22.80 9.65
CA GLU A 277 17.70 -21.83 9.98
C GLU A 277 18.49 -21.43 8.73
N ALA A 278 18.86 -22.41 7.89
CA ALA A 278 19.61 -22.16 6.67
C ALA A 278 18.80 -21.33 5.65
N ILE A 279 17.52 -21.65 5.41
CA ILE A 279 16.65 -20.86 4.52
C ILE A 279 16.53 -19.42 5.02
N ILE A 280 16.30 -19.21 6.32
CA ILE A 280 16.14 -17.86 6.90
C ILE A 280 17.46 -17.08 6.84
N ASN A 281 18.60 -17.73 7.07
CA ASN A 281 19.90 -17.08 6.94
C ASN A 281 20.17 -16.69 5.48
N SER A 282 19.92 -17.55 4.50
CA SER A 282 20.04 -17.18 3.08
C SER A 282 19.10 -16.02 2.70
N CYS A 283 17.90 -15.96 3.29
CA CYS A 283 17.01 -14.81 3.13
C CYS A 283 17.62 -13.52 3.72
N ASN A 284 18.17 -13.59 4.92
CA ASN A 284 18.80 -12.45 5.58
C ASN A 284 20.05 -11.96 4.83
N ASP A 285 20.89 -12.89 4.36
CA ASP A 285 22.10 -12.58 3.60
C ASP A 285 21.74 -11.87 2.30
N TRP A 286 20.67 -12.32 1.62
CA TRP A 286 20.12 -11.60 0.47
C TRP A 286 19.73 -10.15 0.81
N VAL A 287 19.11 -9.89 1.97
CA VAL A 287 18.79 -8.52 2.40
C VAL A 287 20.06 -7.69 2.60
N ILE A 288 21.05 -8.24 3.32
CA ILE A 288 22.30 -7.53 3.63
C ILE A 288 23.02 -7.14 2.33
N GLU A 289 23.13 -8.07 1.38
CA GLU A 289 23.82 -7.86 0.11
C GLU A 289 23.09 -6.85 -0.79
N ASN A 290 21.76 -6.92 -0.85
CA ASN A 290 20.96 -6.13 -1.80
C ASN A 290 20.53 -4.77 -1.26
N GLN A 291 20.32 -4.65 0.06
CA GLN A 291 19.85 -3.41 0.70
C GLN A 291 20.97 -2.64 1.38
N LYS A 292 22.09 -3.30 1.74
CA LYS A 292 23.25 -2.68 2.38
C LYS A 292 22.85 -1.84 3.59
N GLU A 293 23.11 -0.53 3.58
CA GLU A 293 22.78 0.39 4.67
C GLU A 293 21.27 0.48 4.96
N PHE A 294 20.42 0.13 4.00
CA PHE A 294 18.96 0.09 4.18
C PHE A 294 18.46 -1.20 4.84
N ALA A 295 19.33 -2.21 5.05
CA ALA A 295 19.02 -3.51 5.65
C ALA A 295 18.79 -3.44 7.17
N ARG A 296 17.93 -2.54 7.65
CA ARG A 296 17.69 -2.43 9.09
C ARG A 296 16.76 -3.51 9.62
N VAL A 297 17.04 -3.96 10.85
CA VAL A 297 16.12 -4.81 11.62
C VAL A 297 14.91 -3.98 12.06
N ALA A 298 13.80 -4.65 12.35
CA ALA A 298 12.62 -4.03 12.94
C ALA A 298 13.01 -3.40 14.28
N ASN A 299 12.56 -2.16 14.53
CA ASN A 299 12.69 -1.56 15.85
C ASN A 299 11.63 -2.13 16.82
N ASP A 300 11.70 -1.75 18.09
CA ASP A 300 10.81 -2.30 19.13
C ASP A 300 9.33 -2.07 18.83
N ASN A 301 8.95 -0.88 18.36
CA ASN A 301 7.56 -0.59 17.97
C ASN A 301 7.09 -1.47 16.80
N GLU A 302 7.91 -1.64 15.77
CA GLU A 302 7.58 -2.50 14.63
C GLU A 302 7.49 -3.97 15.02
N TRP A 303 8.37 -4.40 15.93
CA TRP A 303 8.36 -5.74 16.48
C TRP A 303 7.10 -6.00 17.31
N GLU A 304 6.76 -5.11 18.25
CA GLU A 304 5.53 -5.18 19.04
C GLU A 304 4.29 -5.18 18.15
N ARG A 305 4.23 -4.30 17.15
CA ARG A 305 3.15 -4.27 16.16
C ARG A 305 3.08 -5.57 15.37
N PHE A 306 4.21 -6.15 14.97
CA PHE A 306 4.24 -7.42 14.26
C PHE A 306 3.60 -8.55 15.08
N LEU A 307 3.95 -8.64 16.37
CA LEU A 307 3.43 -9.66 17.27
C LEU A 307 1.90 -9.66 17.32
N VAL A 308 1.30 -8.47 17.46
CA VAL A 308 -0.16 -8.33 17.61
C VAL A 308 -0.92 -8.07 16.30
N SER A 309 -0.21 -7.86 15.18
CA SER A 309 -0.84 -7.51 13.90
C SER A 309 -1.77 -8.62 13.41
N PRO A 310 -2.94 -8.29 12.83
CA PRO A 310 -3.79 -9.28 12.17
C PRO A 310 -3.15 -9.88 10.92
N LEU A 311 -2.13 -9.21 10.35
CA LEU A 311 -1.45 -9.55 9.09
C LEU A 311 -2.47 -9.83 7.97
N ASP A 312 -3.40 -8.89 7.78
CA ASP A 312 -4.56 -8.99 6.89
C ASP A 312 -4.48 -8.05 5.69
N GLY A 313 -3.26 -7.78 5.20
CA GLY A 313 -3.00 -6.99 4.01
C GLY A 313 -3.92 -7.37 2.83
N LYS A 314 -4.46 -6.38 2.13
CA LYS A 314 -5.43 -6.57 1.04
C LYS A 314 -4.91 -6.16 -0.33
N ILE A 315 -3.80 -5.44 -0.38
CA ILE A 315 -3.25 -4.83 -1.60
C ILE A 315 -1.94 -5.49 -2.00
N SER A 316 -1.40 -5.13 -3.16
CA SER A 316 -0.01 -5.45 -3.50
C SER A 316 0.86 -4.22 -3.28
N ILE A 317 2.08 -4.42 -2.79
CA ILE A 317 3.03 -3.32 -2.58
C ILE A 317 4.36 -3.72 -3.22
N SER A 318 4.87 -2.88 -4.11
CA SER A 318 6.18 -3.04 -4.72
C SER A 318 7.10 -1.85 -4.41
N PHE A 319 8.40 -2.13 -4.43
CA PHE A 319 9.45 -1.14 -4.19
C PHE A 319 9.94 -0.54 -5.50
N ALA A 320 9.98 0.80 -5.60
CA ALA A 320 10.55 1.51 -6.76
C ALA A 320 11.20 2.86 -6.37
N LEU A 321 11.92 2.92 -5.22
CA LEU A 321 12.36 4.11 -4.44
C LEU A 321 11.34 4.64 -3.44
N GLN A 322 10.07 4.33 -3.65
CA GLN A 322 8.94 4.63 -2.78
C GLN A 322 7.98 3.45 -2.80
N TRP A 323 6.96 3.43 -1.94
CA TRP A 323 5.92 2.41 -2.03
C TRP A 323 5.03 2.67 -3.23
N ARG A 324 4.93 1.68 -4.10
CA ARG A 324 3.89 1.63 -5.12
C ARG A 324 2.80 0.70 -4.64
N TYR A 325 1.71 1.29 -4.16
CA TYR A 325 0.51 0.57 -3.77
C TYR A 325 -0.31 0.22 -5.00
N ASN A 326 -0.85 -1.00 -5.06
CA ASN A 326 -1.78 -1.44 -6.09
C ASN A 326 -3.07 -1.96 -5.45
N PHE A 327 -4.18 -1.29 -5.75
CA PHE A 327 -5.50 -1.54 -5.17
C PHE A 327 -6.42 -2.41 -6.05
N ALA A 328 -5.93 -3.03 -7.11
CA ALA A 328 -6.77 -3.79 -8.04
C ALA A 328 -7.59 -4.90 -7.35
N SER A 329 -6.98 -5.59 -6.38
CA SER A 329 -7.63 -6.62 -5.57
C SER A 329 -8.79 -6.10 -4.71
N VAL A 330 -8.74 -4.81 -4.33
CA VAL A 330 -9.75 -4.16 -3.48
C VAL A 330 -10.94 -3.66 -4.30
N PHE A 331 -10.69 -3.24 -5.55
CA PHE A 331 -11.72 -2.74 -6.47
C PHE A 331 -12.20 -3.79 -7.49
N GLY A 332 -11.78 -5.04 -7.37
CA GLY A 332 -12.40 -6.17 -8.07
C GLY A 332 -11.84 -6.51 -9.46
N ARG A 333 -10.62 -6.09 -9.82
CA ARG A 333 -9.91 -6.67 -10.97
C ARG A 333 -9.00 -7.81 -10.52
N SER A 334 -9.12 -8.96 -11.18
CA SER A 334 -8.18 -10.06 -10.97
C SER A 334 -6.80 -9.67 -11.53
N THR A 335 -5.73 -10.10 -10.87
CA THR A 335 -4.33 -9.83 -11.25
C THR A 335 -3.97 -10.21 -12.68
N LYS A 336 -4.77 -11.05 -13.35
CA LYS A 336 -4.56 -11.44 -14.77
C LYS A 336 -4.80 -10.32 -15.79
N GLU A 337 -5.53 -9.26 -15.43
CA GLU A 337 -5.73 -8.10 -16.32
C GLU A 337 -4.62 -7.05 -16.21
N ILE A 338 -3.68 -7.22 -15.28
CA ILE A 338 -2.60 -6.23 -15.01
C ILE A 338 -1.38 -6.50 -15.90
N GLU A 339 -1.20 -7.73 -16.40
CA GLU A 339 -0.10 -8.10 -17.31
C GLU A 339 -0.23 -7.50 -18.72
N SER A 340 -1.36 -6.87 -19.06
CA SER A 340 -1.58 -6.24 -20.38
C SER A 340 -1.28 -4.74 -20.44
N VAL A 341 -0.86 -4.14 -19.33
CA VAL A 341 -0.35 -2.76 -19.33
C VAL A 341 1.15 -2.85 -19.12
N GLU A 342 1.88 -2.84 -20.24
CA GLU A 342 3.34 -2.76 -20.29
C GLU A 342 3.85 -1.71 -19.29
N ILE A 343 4.85 -2.12 -18.48
CA ILE A 343 5.72 -1.22 -17.72
C ILE A 343 6.79 -0.69 -18.66
#